data_AF-A0AAD1IMP7-F1
#
_entry.id   AF-A0AAD1IMP7-F1
#
_cell.length_a   1.000
_cell.length_b   1.000
_cell.length_c   1.000
_cell.angle_alpha   90.00
_cell.angle_beta   90.00
_cell.angle_gamma   90.00
#
_symmetry.space_group_name_H-M   'P 1'
#
loop_
_entity.id
_entity.type
_entity.pdbx_description
1 polymer ?
#
loop_
_entity_poly.entity_id
_entity_poly.type
_entity_poly.pdbx_seq_one_letter_code
_entity_poly.pdbx_strand_id
1 'polypeptide(L)'
;MSQTWSAAGVLLAAGAGTRYGMPKVLAHDGLWLRSGVDALFGGGCDDVVVVLGAAVVDVPGAARAVVAPDWSEGLSASVRAGVAAIGPADAAVLHTVDTPDVGADVIRRVLDAARTATGGVARAVYHGRPGHPVVIARRHWPALLASLDGDEGARWFLRHRDDVVAVECGDLATGRDVDEP
;
A
#
# COMPACT_ATOMS: atom_id res chain seq x y z
N MET A 1 -28.51 -7.83 7.49
CA MET A 1 -27.15 -7.51 7.96
C MET A 1 -26.35 -7.18 6.72
N SER A 2 -26.02 -5.91 6.48
CA SER A 2 -25.15 -5.51 5.38
C SER A 2 -23.82 -6.23 5.60
N GLN A 3 -23.35 -7.01 4.62
CA GLN A 3 -21.99 -7.55 4.66
C GLN A 3 -21.04 -6.35 4.74
N THR A 4 -20.31 -6.25 5.83
CA THR A 4 -19.26 -5.25 6.03
C THR A 4 -18.18 -5.51 4.98
N TRP A 5 -17.94 -4.55 4.10
CA TRP A 5 -16.88 -4.64 3.10
C TRP A 5 -15.51 -4.54 3.81
N SER A 6 -14.79 -5.66 3.82
CA SER A 6 -13.55 -5.87 4.55
C SER A 6 -12.32 -5.46 3.72
N ALA A 7 -11.33 -4.88 4.39
CA ALA A 7 -10.13 -4.38 3.73
C ALA A 7 -8.86 -4.93 4.38
N ALA A 8 -7.91 -5.38 3.57
CA ALA A 8 -6.60 -5.80 4.02
C ALA A 8 -5.54 -4.79 3.55
N GLY A 9 -4.75 -4.27 4.49
CA GLY A 9 -3.61 -3.41 4.22
C GLY A 9 -2.40 -4.22 3.76
N VAL A 10 -1.70 -3.71 2.76
CA VAL A 10 -0.42 -4.25 2.28
C VAL A 10 0.60 -3.11 2.34
N LEU A 11 1.48 -3.16 3.33
CA LEU A 11 2.57 -2.20 3.48
C LEU A 11 3.80 -2.71 2.73
N LEU A 12 4.18 -2.04 1.65
CA LEU A 12 5.33 -2.37 0.83
C LEU A 12 6.59 -1.80 1.50
N ALA A 13 7.46 -2.68 2.00
CA ALA A 13 8.65 -2.32 2.77
C ALA A 13 9.88 -3.18 2.42
N ALA A 14 9.88 -3.84 1.26
CA ALA A 14 10.87 -4.84 0.89
C ALA A 14 12.16 -4.27 0.26
N GLY A 15 12.14 -3.00 -0.15
CA GLY A 15 13.23 -2.38 -0.89
C GLY A 15 14.49 -2.13 -0.08
N ALA A 16 15.65 -2.20 -0.75
CA ALA A 16 16.96 -1.94 -0.15
C ALA A 16 17.20 -0.48 0.23
N GLY A 17 16.38 0.45 -0.29
CA GLY A 17 16.51 1.89 -0.02
C GLY A 17 17.85 2.46 -0.48
N THR A 18 18.38 2.00 -1.63
CA THR A 18 19.72 2.35 -2.12
C THR A 18 19.99 3.85 -2.18
N ARG A 19 19.00 4.67 -2.60
CA ARG A 19 19.11 6.14 -2.63
C ARG A 19 19.08 6.76 -1.22
N TYR A 20 18.31 6.16 -0.32
CA TYR A 20 18.20 6.59 1.07
C TYR A 20 19.41 6.15 1.92
N GLY A 21 20.14 5.12 1.47
CA GLY A 21 21.33 4.57 2.11
C GLY A 21 21.08 3.37 3.02
N MET A 22 19.82 3.01 3.28
CA MET A 22 19.44 1.84 4.08
C MET A 22 18.01 1.37 3.77
N PRO A 23 17.64 0.11 4.10
CA PRO A 23 16.26 -0.35 4.02
C PRO A 23 15.34 0.55 4.86
N LYS A 24 14.40 1.23 4.20
CA LYS A 24 13.55 2.27 4.83
C LYS A 24 12.64 1.71 5.95
N VAL A 25 12.44 0.40 5.98
CA VAL A 25 11.76 -0.29 7.11
C VAL A 25 12.49 -0.11 8.45
N LEU A 26 13.81 0.14 8.43
CA LEU A 26 14.65 0.41 9.61
C LEU A 26 14.79 1.92 9.90
N ALA A 27 14.30 2.80 9.02
CA ALA A 27 14.50 4.24 9.15
C ALA A 27 13.89 4.78 10.45
N HIS A 28 14.59 5.74 11.07
CA HIS A 28 14.16 6.38 12.31
C HIS A 28 13.83 5.35 13.41
N ASP A 29 14.71 4.37 13.61
CA ASP A 29 14.54 3.27 14.57
C ASP A 29 13.21 2.53 14.37
N GLY A 30 12.85 2.27 13.11
CA GLY A 30 11.62 1.59 12.70
C GLY A 30 10.34 2.43 12.85
N LEU A 31 10.45 3.75 13.06
CA LEU A 31 9.27 4.61 13.20
C LEU A 31 8.41 4.58 11.94
N TRP A 32 8.99 4.60 10.74
CA TRP A 32 8.22 4.61 9.49
C TRP A 32 7.42 3.32 9.29
N LEU A 33 8.00 2.17 9.67
CA LEU A 33 7.26 0.90 9.71
C LEU A 33 6.06 0.98 10.65
N ARG A 34 6.26 1.47 11.89
CA ARG A 34 5.18 1.61 12.87
C ARG A 34 4.09 2.55 12.36
N SER A 35 4.46 3.73 11.85
CA SER A 35 3.53 4.71 11.29
C SER A 35 2.70 4.16 10.13
N GLY A 36 3.31 3.42 9.20
CA GLY A 36 2.59 2.80 8.09
C GLY A 36 1.60 1.73 8.53
N VAL A 37 1.97 0.90 9.53
CA VAL A 37 1.08 -0.10 10.12
C VAL A 37 -0.09 0.57 10.87
N ASP A 38 0.22 1.57 11.69
CA ASP A 38 -0.79 2.33 12.47
C ASP A 38 -1.75 3.07 11.54
N ALA A 39 -1.26 3.64 10.42
CA ALA A 39 -2.08 4.28 9.41
C ALA A 39 -3.06 3.29 8.76
N LEU A 40 -2.61 2.09 8.40
CA LEU A 40 -3.46 1.07 7.79
C LEU A 40 -4.55 0.57 8.74
N PHE A 41 -4.20 0.18 9.97
CA PHE A 41 -5.18 -0.26 10.96
C PHE A 41 -6.13 0.87 11.36
N GLY A 42 -5.59 2.05 11.70
CA GLY A 42 -6.40 3.21 12.05
C GLY A 42 -7.31 3.67 10.90
N GLY A 43 -6.88 3.44 9.66
CA GLY A 43 -7.62 3.75 8.44
C GLY A 43 -8.78 2.81 8.11
N GLY A 44 -8.92 1.70 8.85
CA GLY A 44 -10.01 0.73 8.69
C GLY A 44 -9.65 -0.54 7.91
N CYS A 45 -8.36 -0.92 7.88
CA CYS A 45 -7.96 -2.26 7.47
C CYS A 45 -8.10 -3.24 8.65
N ASP A 46 -8.69 -4.40 8.40
CA ASP A 46 -8.91 -5.45 9.41
C ASP A 46 -7.70 -6.39 9.56
N ASP A 47 -6.92 -6.56 8.48
CA ASP A 47 -5.66 -7.30 8.41
C ASP A 47 -4.59 -6.39 7.81
N VAL A 48 -3.34 -6.51 8.26
CA VAL A 48 -2.20 -5.77 7.71
C VAL A 48 -1.04 -6.72 7.48
N VAL A 49 -0.65 -6.85 6.22
CA VAL A 49 0.55 -7.56 5.78
C VAL A 49 1.65 -6.55 5.51
N VAL A 50 2.80 -6.72 6.17
CA VAL A 50 4.03 -5.99 5.85
C VAL A 50 4.88 -6.86 4.93
N VAL A 51 5.16 -6.37 3.73
CA VAL A 51 6.01 -7.05 2.76
C VAL A 51 7.46 -6.64 2.99
N LEU A 52 8.28 -7.60 3.39
CA LEU A 52 9.71 -7.46 3.68
C LEU A 52 10.55 -8.06 2.56
N GLY A 53 11.85 -7.78 2.56
CA GLY A 53 12.78 -8.19 1.51
C GLY A 53 14.22 -7.96 1.94
N ALA A 54 14.83 -6.87 1.48
CA ALA A 54 16.23 -6.51 1.75
C ALA A 54 16.59 -6.48 3.25
N ALA A 55 15.62 -6.18 4.11
CA ALA A 55 15.71 -6.40 5.55
C ALA A 55 14.49 -7.17 6.03
N VAL A 56 14.71 -8.07 6.99
CA VAL A 56 13.67 -8.78 7.73
C VAL A 56 13.71 -8.28 9.17
N VAL A 57 12.56 -7.84 9.67
CA VAL A 57 12.42 -7.20 10.99
C VAL A 57 11.15 -7.72 11.65
N ASP A 58 11.07 -7.55 12.97
CA ASP A 58 9.83 -7.78 13.70
C ASP A 58 8.79 -6.73 13.31
N VAL A 59 7.58 -7.19 13.03
CA VAL A 59 6.46 -6.32 12.65
C VAL A 59 5.62 -5.96 13.89
N PRO A 60 5.14 -4.71 14.00
CA PRO A 60 4.45 -4.25 15.19
C PRO A 60 2.99 -4.75 15.28
N GLY A 61 2.52 -4.93 16.52
CA GLY A 61 1.10 -5.14 16.82
C GLY A 61 0.53 -6.43 16.26
N ALA A 62 -0.65 -6.32 15.64
CA ALA A 62 -1.34 -7.44 14.99
C ALA A 62 -0.96 -7.62 13.51
N ALA A 63 -0.05 -6.79 12.98
CA ALA A 63 0.44 -6.95 11.62
C ALA A 63 1.27 -8.24 11.51
N ARG A 64 1.35 -8.78 10.30
CA ARG A 64 2.13 -9.98 10.00
C ARG A 64 3.08 -9.75 8.84
N ALA A 65 4.26 -10.35 8.94
CA ALA A 65 5.30 -10.23 7.93
C ALA A 65 5.10 -11.26 6.82
N VAL A 66 5.38 -10.86 5.58
CA VAL A 66 5.65 -11.75 4.46
C VAL A 66 6.92 -11.30 3.78
N VAL A 67 7.84 -12.23 3.57
CA VAL A 67 9.08 -11.95 2.84
C VAL A 67 8.82 -12.19 1.36
N ALA A 68 9.02 -11.17 0.53
CA ALA A 68 9.05 -11.33 -0.92
C ALA A 68 10.43 -11.90 -1.30
N PRO A 69 10.54 -13.17 -1.73
CA PRO A 69 11.85 -13.77 -2.04
C PRO A 69 12.52 -13.05 -3.21
N ASP A 70 11.73 -12.64 -4.20
CA ASP A 70 12.19 -12.00 -5.43
C ASP A 70 12.10 -10.47 -5.34
N TRP A 71 12.20 -9.89 -4.14
CA TRP A 71 12.07 -8.44 -3.92
C TRP A 71 13.02 -7.61 -4.80
N SER A 72 14.17 -8.18 -5.17
CA SER A 72 15.17 -7.53 -6.03
C SER A 72 14.74 -7.39 -7.49
N GLU A 73 13.69 -8.09 -7.93
CA GLU A 73 13.09 -7.92 -9.26
C GLU A 73 12.25 -6.64 -9.39
N GLY A 74 12.00 -5.96 -8.26
CA GLY A 74 11.36 -4.65 -8.22
C GLY A 74 10.07 -4.60 -7.41
N LEU A 75 9.42 -3.44 -7.44
CA LEU A 75 8.19 -3.17 -6.68
C LEU A 75 7.08 -4.18 -6.99
N SER A 76 7.01 -4.68 -8.23
CA SER A 76 6.00 -5.66 -8.66
C SER A 76 6.09 -6.99 -7.90
N ALA A 77 7.30 -7.46 -7.56
CA ALA A 77 7.47 -8.67 -6.75
C ALA A 77 6.90 -8.48 -5.33
N SER A 78 7.06 -7.28 -4.77
CA SER A 78 6.53 -6.93 -3.44
C SER A 78 5.00 -6.86 -3.45
N VAL A 79 4.40 -6.23 -4.47
CA VAL A 79 2.93 -6.19 -4.64
C VAL A 79 2.39 -7.61 -4.80
N ARG A 80 3.05 -8.46 -5.60
CA ARG A 80 2.64 -9.85 -5.80
C ARG A 80 2.62 -10.63 -4.49
N ALA A 81 3.71 -10.56 -3.72
CA ALA A 81 3.83 -11.26 -2.44
C ALA A 81 2.76 -10.78 -1.43
N GLY A 82 2.55 -9.46 -1.33
CA GLY A 82 1.56 -8.88 -0.42
C GLY A 82 0.12 -9.25 -0.78
N VAL A 83 -0.26 -9.11 -2.05
CA VAL A 83 -1.62 -9.46 -2.52
C VAL A 83 -1.88 -10.96 -2.46
N ALA A 84 -0.86 -11.80 -2.68
CA ALA A 84 -1.01 -13.25 -2.52
C ALA A 84 -1.15 -13.68 -1.04
N ALA A 85 -0.65 -12.87 -0.11
CA ALA A 85 -0.64 -13.18 1.31
C ALA A 85 -1.91 -12.77 2.05
N ILE A 86 -2.66 -11.79 1.56
CA ILE A 86 -3.89 -11.32 2.20
C ILE A 86 -5.02 -12.36 2.06
N GLY A 87 -5.82 -12.49 3.12
CA GLY A 87 -6.90 -13.47 3.22
C GLY A 87 -8.13 -13.13 2.36
N PRO A 88 -9.33 -13.63 2.70
CA PRO A 88 -10.54 -13.44 1.91
C PRO A 88 -11.16 -12.02 1.98
N ALA A 89 -10.35 -10.96 1.99
CA ALA A 89 -10.79 -9.57 2.05
C ALA A 89 -11.46 -9.10 0.75
N ASP A 90 -12.31 -8.08 0.83
CA ASP A 90 -13.00 -7.51 -0.33
C ASP A 90 -12.14 -6.51 -1.12
N ALA A 91 -11.12 -5.94 -0.48
CA ALA A 91 -10.14 -5.07 -1.12
C ALA A 91 -8.75 -5.11 -0.47
N ALA A 92 -7.75 -4.79 -1.28
CA ALA A 92 -6.38 -4.55 -0.86
C ALA A 92 -6.13 -3.04 -0.78
N VAL A 93 -5.53 -2.58 0.31
CA VAL A 93 -5.05 -1.20 0.48
C VAL A 93 -3.53 -1.23 0.36
N LEU A 94 -3.01 -0.90 -0.81
CA LEU A 94 -1.57 -0.84 -1.07
C LEU A 94 -1.03 0.48 -0.54
N HIS A 95 -0.07 0.40 0.37
CA HIS A 95 0.63 1.54 0.95
C HIS A 95 2.15 1.27 0.98
N THR A 96 2.96 2.31 1.16
CA THR A 96 4.41 2.23 1.11
C THR A 96 5.01 2.81 2.39
N VAL A 97 6.14 2.24 2.82
CA VAL A 97 6.81 2.66 4.07
C VAL A 97 7.50 4.03 3.96
N ASP A 98 7.68 4.54 2.74
CA ASP A 98 8.45 5.76 2.47
C ASP A 98 7.62 7.04 2.34
N THR A 99 6.33 6.98 2.65
CA THR A 99 5.45 8.14 2.81
C THR A 99 5.04 8.29 4.29
N PRO A 100 5.97 8.62 5.21
CA PRO A 100 5.73 8.57 6.65
C PRO A 100 4.72 9.62 7.16
N ASP A 101 4.39 10.64 6.36
CA ASP A 101 3.39 11.65 6.68
C ASP A 101 1.95 11.21 6.36
N VAL A 102 1.77 10.09 5.64
CA VAL A 102 0.45 9.57 5.27
C VAL A 102 -0.15 8.79 6.43
N GLY A 103 -1.08 9.44 7.14
CA GLY A 103 -1.77 8.87 8.30
C GLY A 103 -3.10 8.17 8.00
N ALA A 104 -3.73 7.66 9.06
CA ALA A 104 -4.99 6.93 9.03
C ALA A 104 -6.15 7.67 8.33
N ASP A 105 -6.20 9.01 8.42
CA ASP A 105 -7.26 9.80 7.80
C ASP A 105 -7.21 9.76 6.28
N VAL A 106 -6.00 9.70 5.70
CA VAL A 106 -5.82 9.49 4.26
C VAL A 106 -6.28 8.08 3.88
N ILE A 107 -5.81 7.06 4.62
CA ILE A 107 -6.19 5.67 4.36
C ILE A 107 -7.71 5.53 4.35
N ARG A 108 -8.39 6.04 5.38
CA ARG A 108 -9.84 6.00 5.51
C ARG A 108 -10.54 6.72 4.37
N ARG A 109 -10.10 7.92 4.01
CA ARG A 109 -10.72 8.72 2.93
C ARG A 109 -10.68 8.00 1.59
N VAL A 110 -9.55 7.37 1.26
CA VAL A 110 -9.40 6.61 0.00
C VAL A 110 -10.20 5.31 0.07
N LEU A 111 -10.23 4.65 1.24
CA LEU A 111 -11.00 3.42 1.45
C LEU A 111 -12.50 3.65 1.29
N ASP A 112 -13.03 4.71 1.87
CA ASP A 112 -14.45 5.07 1.78
C ASP A 112 -14.85 5.45 0.35
N ALA A 113 -13.98 6.17 -0.38
CA ALA A 113 -14.19 6.44 -1.80
C ALA A 113 -14.30 5.13 -2.60
N ALA A 114 -13.39 4.18 -2.37
CA ALA A 114 -13.44 2.87 -3.03
C ALA A 114 -14.71 2.07 -2.71
N ARG A 115 -15.20 2.11 -1.47
CA ARG A 115 -16.46 1.44 -1.06
C ARG A 115 -17.67 1.91 -1.87
N THR A 116 -17.70 3.20 -2.19
CA THR A 116 -18.80 3.81 -2.96
C THR A 116 -18.58 3.75 -4.48
N ALA A 117 -17.36 3.46 -4.94
CA ALA A 117 -17.02 3.41 -6.35
C ALA A 117 -17.59 2.15 -7.01
N THR A 118 -18.26 2.31 -8.16
CA THR A 118 -18.71 1.18 -9.00
C THR A 118 -17.56 0.24 -9.36
N GLY A 119 -16.36 0.79 -9.58
CA GLY A 119 -15.13 0.05 -9.87
C GLY A 119 -14.43 -0.54 -8.64
N GLY A 120 -14.74 -0.06 -7.42
CA GLY A 120 -14.04 -0.49 -6.22
C GLY A 120 -12.54 -0.19 -6.24
N VAL A 121 -12.13 0.80 -7.04
CA VAL A 121 -10.73 1.24 -7.18
C VAL A 121 -10.65 2.72 -6.89
N ALA A 122 -9.81 3.10 -5.94
CA ALA A 122 -9.54 4.50 -5.61
C ALA A 122 -8.05 4.69 -5.32
N ARG A 123 -7.55 5.91 -5.52
CA ARG A 123 -6.15 6.27 -5.28
C ARG A 123 -6.04 7.67 -4.72
N ALA A 124 -5.15 7.85 -3.74
CA ALA A 124 -4.80 9.16 -3.23
C ALA A 124 -4.17 10.05 -4.31
N VAL A 125 -4.53 11.33 -4.29
CA VAL A 125 -3.93 12.39 -5.09
C VAL A 125 -3.55 13.53 -4.15
N TYR A 126 -2.37 14.11 -4.35
CA TYR A 126 -1.83 15.18 -3.52
C TYR A 126 -1.47 16.36 -4.41
N HIS A 127 -2.30 17.39 -4.40
CA HIS A 127 -2.19 18.55 -5.28
C HIS A 127 -2.07 18.14 -6.75
N GLY A 128 -2.97 17.27 -7.20
CA GLY A 128 -3.00 16.75 -8.58
C GLY A 128 -1.97 15.66 -8.89
N ARG A 129 -1.11 15.26 -7.95
CA ARG A 129 -0.12 14.20 -8.14
C ARG A 129 -0.61 12.86 -7.56
N PRO A 130 -0.74 11.81 -8.37
CA PRO A 130 -1.05 10.47 -7.87
C PRO A 130 -0.05 9.95 -6.84
N GLY A 131 -0.54 9.32 -5.77
CA GLY A 131 0.30 8.70 -4.74
C GLY A 131 -0.37 7.53 -4.03
N HIS A 132 0.19 7.13 -2.89
CA HIS A 132 -0.36 6.10 -2.01
C HIS A 132 -1.26 6.71 -0.92
N PRO A 133 -2.24 5.96 -0.38
CA PRO A 133 -2.56 4.57 -0.72
C PRO A 133 -3.35 4.40 -2.01
N VAL A 134 -3.36 3.17 -2.51
CA VAL A 134 -4.24 2.69 -3.59
C VAL A 134 -5.13 1.60 -3.03
N VAL A 135 -6.43 1.69 -3.26
CA VAL A 135 -7.40 0.66 -2.89
C VAL A 135 -7.85 -0.08 -4.14
N ILE A 136 -7.79 -1.40 -4.12
CA ILE A 136 -8.14 -2.26 -5.25
C ILE A 136 -9.05 -3.38 -4.78
N ALA A 137 -10.31 -3.37 -5.25
CA ALA A 137 -11.26 -4.44 -4.96
C ALA A 137 -10.81 -5.80 -5.51
N ARG A 138 -11.14 -6.86 -4.77
CA ARG A 138 -10.72 -8.24 -5.00
C ARG A 138 -10.93 -8.75 -6.41
N ARG A 139 -12.05 -8.39 -7.04
CA ARG A 139 -12.39 -8.79 -8.42
C ARG A 139 -11.31 -8.39 -9.44
N HIS A 140 -10.48 -7.40 -9.13
CA HIS A 140 -9.41 -6.94 -10.00
C HIS A 140 -8.05 -7.54 -9.70
N TRP A 141 -7.88 -8.25 -8.58
CA TRP A 141 -6.58 -8.81 -8.20
C TRP A 141 -6.00 -9.76 -9.26
N PRO A 142 -6.77 -10.64 -9.93
CA PRO A 142 -6.22 -11.47 -11.01
C PRO A 142 -5.62 -10.63 -12.15
N ALA A 143 -6.31 -9.56 -12.57
CA ALA A 143 -5.84 -8.65 -13.62
C ALA A 143 -4.63 -7.83 -13.17
N LEU A 144 -4.64 -7.34 -11.92
CA LEU A 144 -3.49 -6.69 -11.31
C LEU A 144 -2.28 -7.62 -11.35
N LEU A 145 -2.38 -8.82 -10.78
CA LEU A 145 -1.29 -9.80 -10.68
C LEU A 145 -0.73 -10.22 -12.05
N ALA A 146 -1.57 -10.31 -13.08
CA ALA A 146 -1.17 -10.62 -14.44
C ALA A 146 -0.39 -9.49 -15.12
N SER A 147 -0.54 -8.25 -14.64
CA SER A 147 0.12 -7.06 -15.20
C SER A 147 1.39 -6.62 -14.47
N LEU A 148 1.71 -7.24 -13.33
CA LEU A 148 2.85 -6.89 -12.50
C LEU A 148 4.18 -7.29 -13.17
N ASP A 149 5.03 -6.29 -13.43
CA ASP A 149 6.36 -6.44 -14.04
C ASP A 149 7.32 -5.37 -13.50
N GLY A 150 8.59 -5.74 -13.29
CA GLY A 150 9.67 -4.87 -12.83
C GLY A 150 9.32 -3.89 -11.69
N ASP A 151 9.67 -2.62 -11.87
CA ASP A 151 9.50 -1.55 -10.88
C ASP A 151 8.17 -0.78 -10.97
N GLU A 152 7.25 -1.18 -11.86
CA GLU A 152 6.00 -0.44 -12.07
C GLU A 152 4.98 -0.64 -10.94
N GLY A 153 5.05 -1.77 -10.21
CA GLY A 153 4.04 -2.13 -9.23
C GLY A 153 2.63 -2.08 -9.83
N ALA A 154 1.67 -1.50 -9.10
CA ALA A 154 0.30 -1.34 -9.60
C ALA A 154 0.14 -0.22 -10.66
N ARG A 155 1.19 0.53 -11.00
CA ARG A 155 1.08 1.74 -11.84
C ARG A 155 0.56 1.43 -13.24
N TRP A 156 1.05 0.36 -13.88
CA TRP A 156 0.57 -0.04 -15.21
C TRP A 156 -0.92 -0.40 -15.18
N PHE A 157 -1.33 -1.21 -14.20
CA PHE A 157 -2.72 -1.59 -13.99
C PHE A 157 -3.63 -0.35 -13.83
N LEU A 158 -3.20 0.65 -13.06
CA LEU A 158 -4.00 1.84 -12.80
C LEU A 158 -4.10 2.79 -14.00
N ARG A 159 -3.04 2.91 -14.82
CA ARG A 159 -3.03 3.82 -15.98
C ARG A 159 -3.98 3.38 -17.11
N HIS A 160 -4.28 2.10 -17.21
CA HIS A 160 -5.14 1.54 -18.27
C HIS A 160 -6.62 1.45 -17.86
N ARG A 161 -7.03 2.21 -16.84
CA ARG A 161 -8.38 2.21 -16.30
C ARG A 161 -8.95 3.62 -16.29
N ASP A 162 -10.22 3.71 -16.65
CA ASP A 162 -11.04 4.92 -16.63
C ASP A 162 -11.95 5.00 -15.38
N ASP A 163 -12.03 3.92 -14.59
CA ASP A 163 -12.89 3.80 -13.41
C ASP A 163 -12.14 3.98 -12.07
N VAL A 164 -10.91 4.49 -12.10
CA VAL A 164 -10.12 4.79 -10.89
C VAL A 164 -10.59 6.12 -10.29
N VAL A 165 -11.14 6.07 -9.09
CA VAL A 165 -11.51 7.30 -8.35
C VAL A 165 -10.25 7.98 -7.82
N ALA A 166 -9.99 9.20 -8.28
CA ALA A 166 -8.95 10.07 -7.73
C ALA A 166 -9.46 10.77 -6.47
N VAL A 167 -8.74 10.63 -5.35
CA VAL A 167 -9.14 11.15 -4.04
C VAL A 167 -8.13 12.18 -3.57
N GLU A 168 -8.48 13.46 -3.62
CA GLU A 168 -7.59 14.54 -3.17
C GLU A 168 -7.39 14.50 -1.65
N CYS A 169 -6.13 14.49 -1.23
CA CYS A 169 -5.67 14.34 0.15
C CYS A 169 -4.56 15.33 0.52
N GLY A 170 -4.27 16.34 -0.33
CA GLY A 170 -3.26 17.37 -0.07
C GLY A 170 -3.54 18.26 1.14
N ASP A 171 -4.76 18.23 1.68
CA ASP A 171 -5.13 18.85 2.96
C ASP A 171 -4.68 18.03 4.19
N LEU A 172 -4.34 16.74 4.01
CA LEU A 172 -4.00 15.81 5.08
C LEU A 172 -2.51 15.45 5.13
N ALA A 173 -1.89 15.29 3.97
CA ALA A 173 -0.49 14.89 3.85
C ALA A 173 0.12 15.43 2.56
N THR A 174 1.44 15.41 2.46
CA THR A 174 2.14 15.75 1.22
C THR A 174 2.20 14.57 0.26
N GLY A 175 2.16 13.35 0.79
CA GLY A 175 2.20 12.10 0.03
C GLY A 175 3.48 11.94 -0.80
N ARG A 176 4.57 12.60 -0.39
CA ARG A 176 5.87 12.51 -1.08
C ARG A 176 6.67 11.34 -0.51
N ASP A 177 7.19 10.52 -1.42
CA ASP A 177 8.16 9.49 -1.08
C ASP A 177 9.47 10.15 -0.58
N VAL A 178 9.97 9.71 0.57
CA VAL A 178 11.26 10.16 1.10
C VAL A 178 12.34 9.20 0.63
N ASP A 179 13.05 9.59 -0.42
CA ASP A 179 14.05 8.77 -1.11
C ASP A 179 15.51 9.08 -0.73
N GLU A 180 15.75 10.22 -0.11
CA GLU A 180 17.06 10.74 0.29
C GLU A 180 16.98 11.21 1.76
N PRO A 181 18.10 11.20 2.52
CA PRO A 181 18.14 11.63 3.93
C PRO A 181 17.81 13.11 4.19
#